data_AF-A0A7S4RUL5-F1
#
_entry.id   AF-A0A7S4RUL5-F1
#
_cell.length_a   1.000
_cell.length_b   1.000
_cell.length_c   1.000
_cell.angle_alpha   90.00
_cell.angle_beta   90.00
_cell.angle_gamma   90.00
#
_symmetry.space_group_name_H-M   'P 1'
#
loop_
_entity.id
_entity.type
_entity.pdbx_description
1 polymer ?
#
loop_
_entity_poly.entity_id
_entity_poly.type
_entity_poly.pdbx_seq_one_letter_code
_entity_poly.pdbx_strand_id
1 'polypeptide(L)'
;DRITANFALGCGNDDDDDDDTEETTTTTTRVIDDAIQVSDQEAVNMAHLLLKHEGLFVGSSSAMNVVGAVKWANECEVVKGAGGDEKEDIVVVTVICDGGYRHLTRFWNREFVE
;
A
#
# COMPACT_ATOMS: atom_id res chain seq x y z
N ASP A 1 -17.47 0.17 10.17
CA ASP A 1 -16.44 -0.79 10.61
C ASP A 1 -15.06 -0.16 10.55
N ARG A 2 -14.26 -0.32 11.62
CA ARG A 2 -12.89 0.20 11.63
C ARG A 2 -12.09 -0.60 10.61
N ILE A 3 -11.45 0.09 9.67
CA ILE A 3 -10.48 -0.52 8.78
C ILE A 3 -9.37 -1.12 9.66
N THR A 4 -9.30 -2.45 9.76
CA THR A 4 -8.37 -3.20 10.63
C THR A 4 -7.04 -3.53 9.94
N ALA A 5 -6.76 -2.92 8.80
CA ALA A 5 -5.57 -3.21 8.00
C ALA A 5 -4.47 -2.17 8.20
N ASN A 6 -3.22 -2.59 7.95
CA ASN A 6 -2.02 -1.81 8.22
C ASN A 6 -1.54 -1.00 7.01
N PHE A 7 -2.19 -1.14 5.85
CA PHE A 7 -1.96 -0.35 4.63
C PHE A 7 -3.30 0.15 4.09
N ALA A 8 -3.40 1.43 3.76
CA ALA A 8 -4.62 2.06 3.24
C ALA A 8 -4.42 2.49 1.78
N LEU A 9 -5.50 2.41 0.99
CA LEU A 9 -5.55 2.76 -0.42
C LEU A 9 -6.43 3.99 -0.62
N GLY A 10 -6.01 4.88 -1.51
CA GLY A 10 -6.83 5.96 -2.04
C GLY A 10 -6.70 5.98 -3.57
N CYS A 11 -7.82 5.81 -4.26
CA CYS A 11 -7.95 5.99 -5.69
C CYS A 11 -8.50 7.39 -5.94
N GLY A 12 -7.77 8.23 -6.67
CA GLY A 12 -8.32 9.52 -7.12
C GLY A 12 -9.41 9.25 -8.15
N ASN A 13 -10.66 9.50 -7.82
CA ASN A 13 -11.69 9.68 -8.82
C ASN A 13 -11.73 11.17 -9.15
N ASP A 14 -11.44 11.54 -10.40
CA ASP A 14 -11.53 12.92 -10.90
C ASP A 14 -13.00 13.38 -11.07
N ASP A 15 -13.99 12.63 -10.58
CA ASP A 15 -15.43 12.87 -10.74
C ASP A 15 -16.01 13.85 -9.69
N ASP A 16 -15.20 14.75 -9.13
CA ASP A 16 -15.70 15.88 -8.32
C ASP A 16 -16.30 16.96 -9.26
N ASP A 17 -17.39 16.62 -9.96
CA ASP A 17 -18.30 17.62 -10.53
C ASP A 17 -19.13 18.22 -9.38
N ASP A 18 -18.77 19.44 -8.98
CA ASP A 18 -19.49 20.28 -8.01
C ASP A 18 -20.98 20.42 -8.40
N ASP A 19 -21.89 19.69 -7.73
CA ASP A 19 -23.32 20.05 -7.67
C ASP A 19 -23.70 20.38 -6.23
N ASP A 20 -23.69 21.68 -5.93
CA ASP A 20 -24.17 22.30 -4.70
C ASP A 20 -25.67 22.03 -4.51
N THR A 21 -26.03 21.00 -3.73
CA THR A 21 -27.34 20.96 -3.05
C THR A 21 -27.20 20.60 -1.57
N GLU A 22 -27.60 21.55 -0.72
CA GLU A 22 -27.53 21.53 0.73
C GLU A 22 -28.28 20.33 1.36
N GLU A 23 -27.53 19.38 1.94
CA GLU A 23 -28.00 18.62 3.11
C GLU A 23 -26.82 18.43 4.08
N THR A 24 -26.90 19.07 5.24
CA THR A 24 -25.88 19.07 6.29
C THR A 24 -25.78 17.69 6.96
N THR A 25 -25.10 16.77 6.30
CA THR A 25 -24.40 15.65 6.93
C THR A 25 -22.92 15.88 6.70
N THR A 26 -22.09 15.68 7.72
CA THR A 26 -20.63 15.80 7.60
C THR A 26 -20.10 14.69 6.69
N THR A 27 -20.26 14.86 5.38
CA THR A 27 -19.63 14.05 4.35
C THR A 27 -18.15 14.39 4.38
N THR A 28 -17.44 13.83 5.36
CA THR A 28 -15.99 13.72 5.26
C THR A 28 -15.78 12.82 4.05
N THR A 29 -15.37 13.41 2.92
CA THR A 29 -14.99 12.68 1.71
C THR A 29 -14.18 11.45 2.13
N ARG A 30 -14.63 10.25 1.77
CA ARG A 30 -13.98 9.02 2.21
C ARG A 30 -12.63 8.93 1.51
N VAL A 31 -11.57 9.42 2.16
CA VAL A 31 -10.18 9.46 1.61
C VAL A 31 -9.53 8.07 1.53
N ILE A 32 -10.19 7.04 2.07
CA ILE A 32 -9.68 5.67 2.09
C ILE A 32 -10.73 4.74 1.48
N ASP A 33 -10.40 4.18 0.32
CA ASP A 33 -11.28 3.28 -0.41
C ASP A 33 -11.20 1.86 0.16
N ASP A 34 -9.97 1.39 0.40
CA ASP A 34 -9.71 0.02 0.82
C ASP A 34 -8.43 -0.08 1.67
N ALA A 35 -8.14 -1.28 2.17
CA ALA A 35 -6.98 -1.54 2.99
C ALA A 35 -6.48 -2.98 2.90
N ILE A 36 -5.16 -3.15 2.91
CA ILE A 36 -4.51 -4.44 2.74
C ILE A 36 -3.85 -4.88 4.04
N GLN A 37 -4.10 -6.14 4.41
CA GLN A 37 -3.41 -6.77 5.52
C GLN A 37 -2.06 -7.33 5.06
N VAL A 38 -1.01 -6.95 5.80
CA VAL A 38 0.36 -7.38 5.58
C VAL A 38 0.88 -8.02 6.86
N SER A 39 1.45 -9.21 6.74
CA SER A 39 2.12 -9.91 7.85
C SER A 39 3.54 -9.41 8.06
N ASP A 40 4.05 -9.56 9.27
CA ASP A 40 5.43 -9.18 9.60
C ASP A 40 6.46 -9.90 8.71
N GLN A 41 6.23 -11.19 8.41
CA GLN A 41 7.13 -11.95 7.55
C GLN A 41 7.15 -11.42 6.11
N GLU A 42 6.00 -10.99 5.57
CA GLU A 42 5.95 -10.38 4.25
C GLU A 42 6.75 -9.08 4.21
N ALA A 43 6.64 -8.25 5.26
CA ALA A 43 7.43 -7.03 5.38
C ALA A 43 8.93 -7.33 5.44
N VAL A 44 9.35 -8.31 6.25
CA VAL A 44 10.77 -8.74 6.34
C VAL A 44 11.28 -9.23 4.99
N ASN A 45 10.52 -10.08 4.29
CA ASN A 45 10.90 -10.60 2.99
C ASN A 45 11.02 -9.49 1.95
N MET A 46 10.06 -8.55 1.94
CA MET A 46 10.08 -7.41 1.02
C MET A 46 11.26 -6.47 1.29
N ALA A 47 11.58 -6.18 2.56
CA ALA A 47 12.73 -5.36 2.90
C ALA A 47 14.05 -5.97 2.39
N HIS A 48 14.23 -7.28 2.53
CA HIS A 48 15.38 -7.98 1.99
C HIS A 48 15.42 -7.98 0.45
N LEU A 49 14.26 -8.11 -0.20
CA LEU A 49 14.15 -8.05 -1.65
C LEU A 49 14.53 -6.65 -2.17
N LEU A 50 13.99 -5.59 -1.57
CA LEU A 50 14.29 -4.21 -1.90
C LEU A 50 15.77 -3.88 -1.71
N LEU A 51 16.38 -4.34 -0.61
CA LEU A 51 17.81 -4.14 -0.39
C LEU A 51 18.65 -4.85 -1.45
N LYS A 52 18.29 -6.09 -1.80
CA LYS A 52 19.07 -6.93 -2.71
C LYS A 52 18.95 -6.50 -4.17
N HIS A 53 17.76 -6.10 -4.60
CA HIS A 53 17.45 -5.86 -6.03
C HIS A 53 17.44 -4.36 -6.38
N GLU A 54 16.99 -3.50 -5.46
CA GLU A 54 16.84 -2.06 -5.70
C GLU A 54 17.88 -1.21 -4.95
N GLY A 55 18.64 -1.83 -4.04
CA GLY A 55 19.58 -1.11 -3.14
C GLY A 55 18.89 -0.25 -2.09
N LEU A 56 17.59 -0.46 -1.86
CA LEU A 56 16.79 0.31 -0.90
C LEU A 56 16.83 -0.32 0.49
N PHE A 57 17.53 0.35 1.40
CA PHE A 57 17.60 -0.06 2.81
C PHE A 57 16.52 0.65 3.65
N VAL A 58 15.41 -0.03 3.92
CA VAL A 58 14.16 0.58 4.46
C VAL A 58 13.74 0.04 5.83
N GLY A 59 12.89 0.79 6.53
CA GLY A 59 12.23 0.34 7.76
C GLY A 59 11.03 -0.58 7.53
N SER A 60 10.44 -1.07 8.63
CA SER A 60 9.35 -2.06 8.60
C SER A 60 8.07 -1.53 7.94
N SER A 61 7.63 -0.32 8.29
CA SER A 61 6.42 0.30 7.72
C SER A 61 6.58 0.58 6.23
N SER A 62 7.75 1.04 5.82
CA SER A 62 8.10 1.24 4.41
C SER A 62 8.02 -0.07 3.61
N ALA A 63 8.51 -1.17 4.19
CA ALA A 63 8.40 -2.49 3.56
C ALA A 63 6.93 -2.96 3.48
N MET A 64 6.13 -2.75 4.52
CA MET A 64 4.68 -3.05 4.49
C MET A 64 3.96 -2.26 3.40
N ASN A 65 4.29 -0.98 3.22
CA ASN A 65 3.72 -0.13 2.18
C ASN A 65 4.00 -0.65 0.77
N VAL A 66 5.21 -1.18 0.54
CA VAL A 66 5.56 -1.80 -0.75
C VAL A 66 4.85 -3.13 -0.94
N VAL A 67 4.72 -3.95 0.11
CA VAL A 67 3.91 -5.18 0.03
C VAL A 67 2.46 -4.87 -0.32
N GLY A 68 1.85 -3.89 0.35
CA GLY A 68 0.48 -3.45 0.08
C GLY A 68 0.31 -3.02 -1.38
N ALA A 69 1.21 -2.17 -1.87
CA ALA A 69 1.21 -1.71 -3.26
C ALA A 69 1.33 -2.87 -4.27
N VAL A 70 2.25 -3.82 -4.04
CA VAL A 70 2.43 -4.98 -4.92
C VAL A 70 1.23 -5.92 -4.89
N LYS A 71 0.65 -6.18 -3.71
CA LYS A 71 -0.56 -7.00 -3.59
C LYS A 71 -1.73 -6.37 -4.35
N TRP A 72 -1.95 -5.07 -4.15
CA TRP A 72 -3.01 -4.34 -4.85
C TRP A 72 -2.81 -4.35 -6.36
N ALA A 73 -1.58 -4.07 -6.82
CA ALA A 73 -1.27 -4.11 -8.25
C ALA A 73 -1.61 -5.47 -8.87
N ASN A 74 -1.21 -6.57 -8.21
CA ASN A 74 -1.52 -7.92 -8.66
C ASN A 74 -3.02 -8.21 -8.65
N GLU A 75 -3.76 -7.77 -7.62
CA GLU A 75 -5.22 -7.91 -7.55
C GLU A 75 -5.91 -7.16 -8.70
N CYS A 76 -5.51 -5.92 -8.98
CA CYS A 76 -6.03 -5.15 -10.09
C CYS A 76 -5.69 -5.74 -11.47
N GLU A 77 -4.47 -6.25 -11.65
CA GLU A 77 -4.08 -6.94 -12.89
C GLU A 77 -4.95 -8.19 -13.13
N VAL A 78 -5.23 -8.97 -12.08
CA VAL A 78 -6.15 -10.13 -12.16
C VAL A 78 -7.56 -9.69 -12.55
N VAL A 79 -8.07 -8.59 -12.00
CA VAL A 79 -9.40 -8.06 -12.33
C VAL A 79 -9.47 -7.58 -13.79
N LYS A 80 -8.46 -6.83 -14.28
CA LYS A 80 -8.44 -6.34 -15.66
C LYS A 80 -8.24 -7.48 -16.68
N GLY A 81 -7.41 -8.47 -16.37
CA GLY A 81 -7.14 -9.62 -17.25
C GLY A 81 -8.31 -10.58 -17.48
N ALA A 82 -9.36 -10.50 -16.66
CA ALA A 82 -10.56 -11.34 -16.78
C ALA A 82 -11.69 -10.72 -17.62
N GLY A 83 -11.55 -9.46 -18.08
CA GLY A 83 -12.69 -8.64 -18.54
C GLY A 83 -12.60 -7.92 -19.90
N GLY A 84 -11.45 -7.77 -20.54
CA GLY A 84 -11.39 -7.14 -21.86
C GLY A 84 -10.00 -6.72 -22.32
N ASP A 85 -9.83 -6.59 -23.65
CA ASP A 85 -8.57 -6.33 -24.38
C ASP A 85 -7.93 -4.94 -24.14
N GLU A 86 -8.45 -4.15 -23.20
CA GLU A 86 -8.01 -2.79 -22.90
C GLU A 86 -7.21 -2.79 -21.58
N LYS A 87 -5.93 -3.15 -21.68
CA LYS A 87 -4.99 -3.08 -20.56
C LYS A 87 -4.67 -1.61 -20.28
N GLU A 88 -5.47 -0.95 -19.47
CA GLU A 88 -5.14 0.36 -18.93
C GLU A 88 -3.92 0.27 -18.02
N ASP A 89 -2.90 1.10 -18.29
CA ASP A 89 -1.70 1.21 -17.48
C ASP A 89 -2.06 1.69 -16.07
N ILE A 90 -1.78 0.86 -15.06
CA ILE A 90 -1.98 1.19 -13.65
C ILE A 90 -0.67 1.71 -13.08
N VAL A 91 -0.70 2.92 -12.51
CA VAL A 91 0.43 3.48 -11.77
C VAL A 91 0.12 3.43 -10.28
N VAL A 92 0.87 2.60 -9.54
CA VAL A 92 0.76 2.51 -8.09
C VAL A 92 1.84 3.35 -7.43
N VAL A 93 1.43 4.28 -6.58
CA VAL A 93 2.34 5.11 -5.79
C VAL A 93 2.29 4.64 -4.34
N THR A 94 3.47 4.51 -3.72
CA THR A 94 3.60 4.16 -2.31
C THR A 94 4.67 5.03 -1.65
N VAL A 95 4.67 5.09 -0.32
CA VAL A 95 5.54 5.98 0.46
C VAL A 95 6.55 5.16 1.26
N ILE A 96 7.84 5.53 1.14
CA ILE A 96 8.92 5.06 2.01
C ILE A 96 9.05 6.06 3.16
N CYS A 97 8.69 5.62 4.36
CA CYS A 97 8.60 6.45 5.55
C CYS A 97 9.98 6.71 6.19
N ASP A 98 10.88 5.73 6.15
CA ASP A 98 12.21 5.80 6.74
C ASP A 98 13.19 4.73 6.22
N GLY A 99 14.48 4.98 6.46
CA GLY A 99 15.56 4.04 6.17
C GLY A 99 15.75 2.99 7.27
N GLY A 100 16.34 1.84 6.91
CA GLY A 100 16.50 0.67 7.78
C GLY A 100 17.41 0.88 9.01
N TYR A 101 18.18 1.97 9.06
CA TYR A 101 19.12 2.23 10.15
C TYR A 101 18.44 2.32 11.53
N ARG A 102 17.21 2.82 11.59
CA ARG A 102 16.43 2.92 12.85
C ARG A 102 15.89 1.57 13.33
N HIS A 103 15.98 0.54 12.49
CA HIS A 103 15.31 -0.74 12.66
C HIS A 103 16.28 -1.92 12.85
N LEU A 104 17.56 -1.63 13.07
CA LEU A 104 18.64 -2.61 13.18
C LEU A 104 18.48 -3.58 14.35
N THR A 105 17.93 -3.15 15.48
CA THR A 105 17.88 -3.95 16.71
C THR A 105 16.74 -4.97 16.75
N ARG A 106 15.74 -4.82 15.87
CA ARG A 106 14.54 -5.66 15.82
C ARG A 106 14.29 -6.18 14.40
N PHE A 107 13.75 -5.36 13.53
CA PHE A 107 13.28 -5.78 12.20
C PHE A 107 14.40 -6.26 11.26
N TRP A 108 15.63 -5.75 11.40
CA TRP A 108 16.79 -6.23 10.64
C TRP A 108 17.68 -7.20 11.45
N ASN A 109 17.28 -7.56 12.67
CA ASN A 109 18.01 -8.50 13.49
C ASN A 109 17.45 -9.92 13.26
N ARG A 110 18.28 -10.80 12.71
CA ARG A 110 17.93 -12.21 12.41
C ARG A 110 17.33 -12.96 13.59
N GLU A 111 17.81 -12.73 14.82
CA GLU A 111 17.29 -13.40 16.02
C GLU A 111 15.81 -13.07 16.30
N PHE A 112 15.28 -11.98 15.73
CA PHE A 112 13.89 -11.54 15.91
C PHE A 112 12.99 -11.80 14.71
N VAL A 113 13.55 -12.16 13.55
CA VAL A 113 12.80 -12.27 12.29
C VAL A 113 12.92 -13.63 11.59
N GLU A 114 13.65 -14.58 12.19
CA GLU A 114 13.70 -16.00 11.80
C GLU A 114 12.57 -16.82 12.43
#